data_AF-A0A9N8HH82-F1
#
_entry.id   AF-A0A9N8HH82-F1
#
_cell.length_a   1.000
_cell.length_b   1.000
_cell.length_c   1.000
_cell.angle_alpha   90.00
_cell.angle_beta   90.00
_cell.angle_gamma   90.00
#
_symmetry.space_group_name_H-M   'P 1'
#
loop_
_entity.id
_entity.type
_entity.pdbx_description
1 polymer ?
#
loop_
_entity_poly.entity_id
_entity_poly.type
_entity_poly.pdbx_seq_one_letter_code
_entity_poly.pdbx_strand_id
1 'polypeptide(L)'
;MISKLFFFFLLLLVGLLKAVSALNIVLPGGSGALGKGLAAKLGRHHQVTILSRNAFLASAPNRVTEVFGWVGKSFLGKHPHVTIRDWDGGDLLDIVGCDWMGWQQDTLATADVVVNLVGGYTEQRTMATERIVRESISVNNRNALQVVVSPTEQDFARVSSPGAITAKKERVRLCESMVESNCLNSVCVRLDANRLEENCEKLKTIIDDYEASLAKQQQ
;
A
#
# COMPACT_ATOMS: atom_id res chain seq x y z
N MET A 1 49.33 -4.16 20.62
CA MET A 1 49.12 -4.46 19.18
C MET A 1 47.75 -5.09 18.88
N ILE A 2 47.28 -6.05 19.70
CA ILE A 2 46.01 -6.78 19.51
C ILE A 2 44.76 -5.87 19.40
N SER A 3 44.69 -4.79 20.19
CA SER A 3 43.55 -3.86 20.18
C SER A 3 43.36 -3.12 18.84
N LYS A 4 44.44 -2.78 18.12
CA LYS A 4 44.34 -2.08 16.83
C LYS A 4 43.87 -3.02 15.71
N LEU A 5 44.30 -4.28 15.75
CA LEU A 5 43.87 -5.29 14.78
C LEU A 5 42.38 -5.65 14.95
N PHE A 6 41.91 -5.73 16.21
CA PHE A 6 40.50 -5.95 16.52
C PHE A 6 39.61 -4.79 16.06
N PHE A 7 40.05 -3.55 16.25
CA PHE A 7 39.30 -2.36 15.81
C PHE A 7 39.19 -2.27 14.28
N PHE A 8 40.29 -2.56 13.55
CA PHE A 8 40.25 -2.63 12.09
C PHE A 8 39.35 -3.76 11.59
N PHE A 9 39.39 -4.93 12.23
CA PHE A 9 38.52 -6.04 11.88
C PHE A 9 37.03 -5.69 12.09
N LEU A 10 36.69 -5.01 13.20
CA LEU A 10 35.32 -4.56 13.47
C LEU A 10 34.84 -3.51 12.46
N LEU A 11 35.67 -2.52 12.10
CA LEU A 11 35.36 -1.54 11.06
C LEU A 11 35.13 -2.19 9.69
N LEU A 12 35.95 -3.18 9.36
CA LEU A 12 35.83 -3.92 8.10
C LEU A 12 34.59 -4.82 8.09
N LEU A 13 34.23 -5.40 9.24
CA LEU A 13 32.99 -6.18 9.40
C LEU A 13 31.75 -5.29 9.27
N VAL A 14 31.77 -4.09 9.86
CA VAL A 14 30.67 -3.11 9.75
C VAL A 14 30.54 -2.59 8.32
N GLY A 15 31.65 -2.37 7.61
CA GLY A 15 31.64 -2.02 6.19
C GLY A 15 31.16 -3.14 5.26
N LEU A 16 31.24 -4.40 5.70
CA LEU A 16 30.74 -5.57 4.98
C LEU A 16 29.26 -5.87 5.27
N LEU A 17 28.66 -5.27 6.31
CA LEU A 17 27.23 -5.31 6.51
C LEU A 17 26.59 -4.42 5.45
N LYS A 18 26.15 -5.02 4.33
CA LYS A 18 25.20 -4.36 3.44
C LYS A 18 24.01 -3.92 4.28
N ALA A 19 23.79 -2.62 4.39
CA ALA A 19 22.58 -2.09 5.00
C ALA A 19 21.40 -2.71 4.26
N VAL A 20 20.67 -3.61 4.91
CA VAL A 20 19.39 -4.10 4.40
C VAL A 20 18.42 -2.94 4.60
N SER A 21 18.11 -2.24 3.52
CA SER A 21 17.09 -1.20 3.55
C SER A 21 15.73 -1.89 3.60
N ALA A 22 15.01 -1.77 4.71
CA ALA A 22 13.62 -2.22 4.77
C ALA A 22 12.73 -1.02 4.49
N LEU A 23 11.94 -1.08 3.41
CA LEU A 23 10.94 -0.06 3.11
C LEU A 23 9.76 -0.11 4.09
N ASN A 24 9.16 1.05 4.34
CA ASN A 24 7.86 1.21 4.97
C ASN A 24 6.79 1.31 3.87
N ILE A 25 5.99 0.26 3.73
CA ILE A 25 4.98 0.14 2.67
C ILE A 25 3.59 0.29 3.27
N VAL A 26 2.80 1.21 2.74
CA VAL A 26 1.41 1.44 3.16
C VAL A 26 0.45 0.93 2.09
N LEU A 27 -0.54 0.13 2.49
CA LEU A 27 -1.53 -0.49 1.59
C LEU A 27 -2.95 -0.03 1.95
N PRO A 28 -3.40 1.16 1.49
CA PRO A 28 -4.78 1.58 1.66
C PRO A 28 -5.76 0.66 0.93
N GLY A 29 -6.76 0.13 1.62
CA GLY A 29 -7.66 -0.89 1.05
C GLY A 29 -7.03 -2.29 0.94
N GLY A 30 -5.89 -2.52 1.61
CA GLY A 30 -5.12 -3.76 1.53
C GLY A 30 -5.74 -4.97 2.25
N SER A 31 -6.93 -4.85 2.84
CA SER A 31 -7.59 -5.96 3.55
C SER A 31 -8.20 -7.01 2.61
N GLY A 32 -8.38 -6.70 1.32
CA GLY A 32 -8.85 -7.64 0.31
C GLY A 32 -7.82 -8.70 -0.08
N ALA A 33 -8.21 -9.65 -0.93
CA ALA A 33 -7.36 -10.78 -1.35
C ALA A 33 -6.01 -10.33 -1.95
N LEU A 34 -6.03 -9.30 -2.82
CA LEU A 34 -4.83 -8.73 -3.43
C LEU A 34 -3.88 -8.13 -2.39
N GLY A 35 -4.41 -7.26 -1.51
CA GLY A 35 -3.58 -6.62 -0.49
C GLY A 35 -3.00 -7.60 0.52
N LYS A 36 -3.78 -8.63 0.91
CA LYS A 36 -3.30 -9.72 1.78
C LYS A 36 -2.19 -10.54 1.12
N GLY A 37 -2.37 -10.94 -0.14
CA GLY A 37 -1.38 -11.69 -0.90
C GLY A 37 -0.08 -10.90 -1.08
N LEU A 38 -0.21 -9.61 -1.42
CA LEU A 38 0.91 -8.70 -1.57
C LEU A 38 1.64 -8.48 -0.23
N ALA A 39 0.91 -8.20 0.85
CA ALA A 39 1.48 -8.01 2.19
C ALA A 39 2.25 -9.24 2.68
N ALA A 40 1.77 -10.45 2.40
CA ALA A 40 2.45 -11.69 2.75
C ALA A 40 3.81 -11.85 2.05
N LYS A 41 3.93 -11.35 0.80
CA LYS A 41 5.16 -11.40 0.01
C LYS A 41 6.15 -10.30 0.46
N LEU A 42 5.66 -9.08 0.63
CA LEU A 42 6.47 -7.91 1.01
C LEU A 42 6.95 -7.99 2.47
N GLY A 43 6.11 -8.48 3.38
CA GLY A 43 6.41 -8.58 4.82
C GLY A 43 7.54 -9.54 5.19
N ARG A 44 8.23 -10.14 4.20
CA ARG A 44 9.47 -10.90 4.42
C ARG A 44 10.71 -10.00 4.52
N HIS A 45 10.65 -8.82 3.92
CA HIS A 45 11.79 -7.91 3.78
C HIS A 45 11.45 -6.46 4.17
N HIS A 46 10.17 -6.13 4.25
CA HIS A 46 9.69 -4.77 4.48
C HIS A 46 8.70 -4.70 5.63
N GLN A 47 8.51 -3.51 6.18
CA GLN A 47 7.40 -3.23 7.09
C GLN A 47 6.18 -2.86 6.27
N VAL A 48 5.06 -3.53 6.50
CA VAL A 48 3.83 -3.33 5.73
C VAL A 48 2.71 -2.90 6.66
N THR A 49 2.11 -1.75 6.41
CA THR A 49 0.93 -1.28 7.13
C THR A 49 -0.29 -1.29 6.21
N ILE A 50 -1.29 -2.12 6.54
CA ILE A 50 -2.57 -2.13 5.83
C ILE A 50 -3.48 -1.09 6.46
N LEU A 51 -3.91 -0.09 5.69
CA LEU A 51 -4.97 0.81 6.13
C LEU A 51 -6.33 0.17 5.84
N SER A 52 -7.07 -0.11 6.90
CA SER A 52 -8.40 -0.72 6.86
C SER A 52 -9.44 0.26 7.38
N ARG A 53 -10.67 0.15 6.87
CA ARG A 53 -11.82 0.90 7.44
C ARG A 53 -12.05 0.55 8.90
N ASN A 54 -11.82 -0.72 9.25
CA ASN A 54 -11.89 -1.21 10.61
C ASN A 54 -10.85 -2.32 10.82
N ALA A 55 -9.83 -2.04 11.61
CA ALA A 55 -8.70 -2.90 11.90
C ALA A 55 -9.08 -4.01 12.88
N PHE A 56 -9.98 -3.72 13.83
CA PHE A 56 -10.54 -4.72 14.72
C PHE A 56 -11.31 -5.79 13.93
N LEU A 57 -12.22 -5.39 13.03
CA LEU A 57 -12.98 -6.30 12.17
C LEU A 57 -12.06 -7.02 11.17
N ALA A 58 -11.10 -6.33 10.56
CA ALA A 58 -10.14 -6.95 9.64
C ALA A 58 -9.19 -7.98 10.32
N SER A 59 -8.96 -7.85 11.63
CA SER A 59 -8.13 -8.77 12.42
C SER A 59 -8.93 -9.87 13.14
N ALA A 60 -10.25 -9.71 13.30
CA ALA A 60 -11.13 -10.64 14.03
C ALA A 60 -12.15 -11.34 13.10
N PRO A 61 -11.81 -12.49 12.47
CA PRO A 61 -12.65 -13.16 11.48
C PRO A 61 -14.04 -13.58 11.98
N ASN A 62 -14.19 -13.82 13.28
CA ASN A 62 -15.39 -14.42 13.86
C ASN A 62 -16.54 -13.43 14.12
N ARG A 63 -16.41 -12.16 13.73
CA ARG A 63 -17.34 -11.08 14.13
C ARG A 63 -17.92 -10.26 12.97
N VAL A 64 -17.76 -10.67 11.70
CA VAL A 64 -18.14 -9.82 10.56
C VAL A 64 -18.74 -10.64 9.41
N THR A 65 -19.56 -9.98 8.59
CA THR A 65 -20.19 -10.54 7.39
C THR A 65 -19.20 -10.56 6.21
N GLU A 66 -19.54 -11.27 5.13
CA GLU A 66 -18.70 -11.49 3.91
C GLU A 66 -18.18 -10.21 3.22
N VAL A 67 -18.63 -9.03 3.66
CA VAL A 67 -18.42 -7.72 3.03
C VAL A 67 -17.05 -7.09 3.35
N PHE A 68 -16.39 -7.49 4.43
CA PHE A 68 -15.11 -6.91 4.85
C PHE A 68 -13.92 -7.78 4.45
N GLY A 69 -12.87 -7.22 3.85
CA GLY A 69 -11.63 -7.94 3.55
C GLY A 69 -10.97 -8.48 4.83
N TRP A 70 -10.50 -9.73 4.80
CA TRP A 70 -10.06 -10.46 5.99
C TRP A 70 -8.56 -10.76 6.00
N VAL A 71 -7.82 -10.09 6.88
CA VAL A 71 -6.43 -10.45 7.17
C VAL A 71 -6.44 -11.58 8.21
N GLY A 72 -7.02 -11.30 9.39
CA GLY A 72 -7.22 -12.24 10.50
C GLY A 72 -5.99 -12.47 11.39
N LYS A 73 -6.21 -12.70 12.69
CA LYS A 73 -5.15 -12.91 13.70
C LYS A 73 -4.14 -14.01 13.32
N SER A 74 -4.59 -15.10 12.70
CA SER A 74 -3.70 -16.19 12.27
C SER A 74 -2.71 -15.73 11.18
N PHE A 75 -3.14 -14.85 10.27
CA PHE A 75 -2.26 -14.27 9.27
C PHE A 75 -1.22 -13.36 9.93
N LEU A 76 -1.67 -12.45 10.80
CA LEU A 76 -0.76 -11.52 11.48
C LEU A 76 0.29 -12.26 12.33
N GLY A 77 -0.10 -13.37 12.97
CA GLY A 77 0.85 -14.24 13.69
C GLY A 77 1.90 -14.90 12.79
N LYS A 78 1.60 -15.14 11.50
CA LYS A 78 2.54 -15.68 10.50
C LYS A 78 3.36 -14.59 9.80
N HIS A 79 2.93 -13.33 9.90
CA HIS A 79 3.52 -12.19 9.20
C HIS A 79 3.77 -11.03 10.18
N PRO A 80 4.80 -11.12 11.05
CA PRO A 80 5.04 -10.16 12.13
C PRO A 80 5.40 -8.74 11.67
N HIS A 81 5.83 -8.58 10.40
CA HIS A 81 6.12 -7.29 9.78
C HIS A 81 4.90 -6.67 9.08
N VAL A 82 3.73 -7.31 9.19
CA VAL A 82 2.47 -6.77 8.67
C VAL A 82 1.62 -6.29 9.84
N THR A 83 1.26 -5.01 9.82
CA THR A 83 0.35 -4.39 10.78
C THR A 83 -0.93 -3.93 10.08
N ILE A 84 -1.99 -3.71 10.86
CA ILE A 84 -3.25 -3.13 10.36
C ILE A 84 -3.52 -1.88 11.18
N ARG A 85 -3.87 -0.80 10.49
CA ARG A 85 -4.19 0.48 11.09
C ARG A 85 -5.54 0.97 10.57
N ASP A 86 -6.36 1.47 11.48
CA ASP A 86 -7.58 2.17 11.12
C ASP A 86 -7.26 3.48 10.41
N TRP A 87 -8.01 3.82 9.38
CA TRP A 87 -7.95 5.14 8.76
C TRP A 87 -9.31 5.81 8.57
N ASP A 88 -10.38 5.09 8.88
CA ASP A 88 -11.78 5.49 8.65
C ASP A 88 -12.70 5.20 9.87
N GLY A 89 -12.20 4.49 10.88
CA GLY A 89 -12.87 4.38 12.19
C GLY A 89 -14.12 3.50 12.30
N GLY A 90 -14.74 3.02 11.21
CA GLY A 90 -15.84 2.05 11.29
C GLY A 90 -16.87 2.10 10.15
N ASP A 91 -17.91 1.27 10.27
CA ASP A 91 -18.93 0.90 9.27
C ASP A 91 -19.97 1.99 8.94
N LEU A 92 -19.57 3.26 9.01
CA LEU A 92 -20.42 4.35 8.53
C LEU A 92 -19.95 4.74 7.14
N LEU A 93 -20.89 4.86 6.22
CA LEU A 93 -20.72 5.20 4.81
C LEU A 93 -20.00 6.54 4.56
N ASP A 94 -19.59 7.24 5.62
CA ASP A 94 -18.87 8.51 5.66
C ASP A 94 -17.36 8.27 5.73
N ILE A 95 -16.80 7.77 4.61
CA ILE A 95 -15.35 7.54 4.39
C ILE A 95 -14.50 8.84 4.53
N VAL A 96 -15.17 9.97 4.77
CA VAL A 96 -14.66 11.32 4.53
C VAL A 96 -15.06 12.31 5.63
N GLY A 97 -15.81 11.90 6.66
CA GLY A 97 -16.46 12.85 7.58
C GLY A 97 -15.56 13.44 8.66
N CYS A 98 -14.67 12.65 9.24
CA CYS A 98 -13.87 13.07 10.40
C CYS A 98 -12.42 12.59 10.23
N ASP A 99 -11.44 13.41 10.62
CA ASP A 99 -10.06 12.97 10.84
C ASP A 99 -10.01 12.02 12.03
N TRP A 100 -10.50 10.80 11.81
CA TRP A 100 -10.47 9.75 12.80
C TRP A 100 -9.01 9.30 12.95
N MET A 101 -8.37 9.81 14.01
CA MET A 101 -7.09 9.35 14.55
C MET A 101 -5.91 9.35 13.57
N GLY A 102 -5.16 10.46 13.49
CA GLY A 102 -3.69 10.57 13.33
C GLY A 102 -2.94 9.68 12.33
N TRP A 103 -3.65 8.97 11.45
CA TRP A 103 -3.09 7.90 10.63
C TRP A 103 -2.18 8.47 9.55
N GLN A 104 -2.46 9.69 9.13
CA GLN A 104 -1.63 10.46 8.23
C GLN A 104 -0.22 10.59 8.81
N GLN A 105 -0.12 11.04 10.07
CA GLN A 105 1.18 11.28 10.71
C GLN A 105 1.89 9.99 11.12
N ASP A 106 1.16 8.96 11.56
CA ASP A 106 1.78 7.72 12.05
C ASP A 106 2.12 6.72 10.92
N THR A 107 1.44 6.76 9.77
CA THR A 107 1.68 5.84 8.64
C THR A 107 2.26 6.52 7.40
N LEU A 108 1.69 7.64 6.94
CA LEU A 108 2.11 8.24 5.67
C LEU A 108 3.40 9.05 5.79
N ALA A 109 3.69 9.63 6.96
CA ALA A 109 4.88 10.46 7.16
C ALA A 109 6.19 9.69 6.95
N THR A 110 6.19 8.39 7.24
CA THR A 110 7.36 7.51 7.12
C THR A 110 7.28 6.54 5.93
N ALA A 111 6.21 6.61 5.13
CA ALA A 111 6.01 5.72 4.01
C ALA A 111 7.05 5.94 2.91
N ASP A 112 7.72 4.87 2.46
CA ASP A 112 8.54 4.89 1.25
C ASP A 112 7.72 4.56 0.01
N VAL A 113 6.67 3.74 0.19
CA VAL A 113 5.76 3.31 -0.86
C VAL A 113 4.32 3.31 -0.34
N VAL A 114 3.39 3.81 -1.15
CA VAL A 114 1.95 3.72 -0.93
C VAL A 114 1.31 3.01 -2.12
N VAL A 115 0.69 1.86 -1.89
CA VAL A 115 -0.04 1.12 -2.93
C VAL A 115 -1.53 1.27 -2.68
N ASN A 116 -2.17 2.17 -3.42
CA ASN A 116 -3.59 2.43 -3.31
C ASN A 116 -4.40 1.27 -3.92
N LEU A 117 -4.92 0.41 -3.04
CA LEU A 117 -5.77 -0.73 -3.34
C LEU A 117 -7.23 -0.47 -2.99
N VAL A 118 -7.64 0.80 -2.85
CA VAL A 118 -9.02 1.14 -2.49
C VAL A 118 -9.97 0.59 -3.55
N GLY A 119 -10.81 -0.35 -3.11
CA GLY A 119 -11.78 -1.04 -3.95
C GLY A 119 -13.01 -0.20 -4.29
N GLY A 120 -13.90 -0.79 -5.09
CA GLY A 120 -15.11 -0.13 -5.59
C GLY A 120 -14.84 0.88 -6.70
N TYR A 121 -15.84 1.09 -7.57
CA TYR A 121 -15.78 2.09 -8.66
C TYR A 121 -16.83 3.18 -8.46
N THR A 122 -17.00 3.56 -7.19
CA THR A 122 -17.92 4.58 -6.71
C THR A 122 -17.17 5.89 -6.46
N GLU A 123 -17.88 6.96 -6.15
CA GLU A 123 -17.27 8.24 -5.75
C GLU A 123 -16.39 8.11 -4.51
N GLN A 124 -16.67 7.14 -3.64
CA GLN A 124 -15.85 6.83 -2.48
C GLN A 124 -14.40 6.52 -2.83
N ARG A 125 -14.15 5.86 -3.97
CA ARG A 125 -12.77 5.60 -4.42
C ARG A 125 -12.05 6.88 -4.79
N THR A 126 -12.74 7.80 -5.47
CA THR A 126 -12.17 9.10 -5.85
C THR A 126 -11.84 9.92 -4.60
N MET A 127 -12.77 9.99 -3.63
CA MET A 127 -12.55 10.71 -2.37
C MET A 127 -11.42 10.09 -1.54
N ALA A 128 -11.37 8.76 -1.44
CA ALA A 128 -10.29 8.08 -0.74
C ALA A 128 -8.93 8.31 -1.42
N THR A 129 -8.89 8.28 -2.76
CA THR A 129 -7.66 8.54 -3.51
C THR A 129 -7.19 9.98 -3.33
N GLU A 130 -8.09 10.96 -3.46
CA GLU A 130 -7.77 12.38 -3.20
C GLU A 130 -7.17 12.55 -1.79
N ARG A 131 -7.80 11.97 -0.77
CA ARG A 131 -7.33 12.07 0.61
C ARG A 131 -5.95 11.42 0.79
N ILE A 132 -5.73 10.20 0.31
CA ILE A 132 -4.40 9.55 0.37
C ILE A 132 -3.33 10.44 -0.24
N VAL A 133 -3.59 10.95 -1.43
CA VAL A 133 -2.63 11.74 -2.20
C VAL A 133 -2.35 13.05 -1.48
N ARG A 134 -3.39 13.79 -1.12
CA ARG A 134 -3.27 15.07 -0.42
C ARG A 134 -2.52 14.92 0.90
N GLU A 135 -2.91 13.96 1.73
CA GLU A 135 -2.26 13.75 3.02
C GLU A 135 -0.82 13.25 2.86
N SER A 136 -0.55 12.35 1.90
CA SER A 136 0.81 11.89 1.60
C SER A 136 1.71 13.06 1.17
N ILE A 137 1.21 13.97 0.33
CA ILE A 137 1.94 15.19 -0.05
C ILE A 137 2.21 16.05 1.19
N SER A 138 1.21 16.22 2.06
CA SER A 138 1.30 17.06 3.24
C SER A 138 2.33 16.57 4.26
N VAL A 139 2.44 15.25 4.50
CA VAL A 139 3.30 14.71 5.57
C VAL A 139 4.60 14.08 5.09
N ASN A 140 4.65 13.62 3.83
CA ASN A 140 5.80 12.92 3.24
C ASN A 140 6.53 13.77 2.18
N ASN A 141 6.01 14.96 1.86
CA ASN A 141 6.61 15.89 0.89
C ASN A 141 6.88 15.27 -0.49
N ARG A 142 5.95 14.43 -0.99
CA ARG A 142 6.00 13.79 -2.33
C ARG A 142 7.13 12.76 -2.55
N ASN A 143 7.81 12.32 -1.51
CA ASN A 143 8.95 11.41 -1.67
C ASN A 143 8.54 9.95 -1.87
N ALA A 144 7.44 9.52 -1.25
CA ALA A 144 6.93 8.15 -1.40
C ALA A 144 6.58 7.81 -2.85
N LEU A 145 6.89 6.58 -3.26
CA LEU A 145 6.35 5.99 -4.49
C LEU A 145 4.84 5.76 -4.33
N GLN A 146 4.05 6.34 -5.22
CA GLN A 146 2.60 6.20 -5.23
C GLN A 146 2.17 5.25 -6.36
N VAL A 147 1.68 4.07 -5.98
CA VAL A 147 1.17 3.07 -6.92
C VAL A 147 -0.35 3.07 -6.88
N VAL A 148 -1.00 3.41 -8.00
CA VAL A 148 -2.46 3.31 -8.14
C VAL A 148 -2.82 2.04 -8.86
N VAL A 149 -3.68 1.23 -8.25
CA VAL A 149 -4.15 -0.02 -8.85
C VAL A 149 -5.56 0.11 -9.38
N SER A 150 -5.72 -0.18 -10.66
CA SER A 150 -6.99 -0.14 -11.38
C SER A 150 -7.21 -1.45 -12.13
N PRO A 151 -8.45 -1.86 -12.43
CA PRO A 151 -8.69 -3.06 -13.23
C PRO A 151 -8.38 -2.78 -14.71
N THR A 152 -8.25 -3.85 -15.48
CA THR A 152 -8.22 -3.74 -16.94
C THR A 152 -9.55 -3.25 -17.51
N GLU A 153 -9.51 -2.69 -18.72
CA GLU A 153 -10.70 -2.29 -19.47
C GLU A 153 -11.66 -3.47 -19.72
N GLN A 154 -11.12 -4.68 -19.89
CA GLN A 154 -11.90 -5.91 -20.09
C GLN A 154 -12.67 -6.28 -18.81
N ASP A 155 -12.02 -6.19 -17.65
CA ASP A 155 -12.69 -6.46 -16.39
C ASP A 155 -13.72 -5.39 -16.05
N PHE A 156 -13.50 -4.12 -16.42
CA PHE A 156 -14.52 -3.08 -16.29
C PHE A 156 -15.85 -3.46 -16.93
N ALA A 157 -15.81 -4.08 -18.11
CA ALA A 157 -17.00 -4.53 -18.84
C ALA A 157 -17.71 -5.70 -18.14
N ARG A 158 -17.00 -6.52 -17.37
CA ARG A 158 -17.56 -7.69 -16.67
C ARG A 158 -18.28 -7.33 -15.37
N VAL A 159 -17.80 -6.32 -14.64
CA VAL A 159 -18.34 -5.92 -13.30
C VAL A 159 -19.27 -4.71 -13.35
N SER A 160 -19.68 -4.24 -14.53
CA SER A 160 -20.47 -3.02 -14.67
C SER A 160 -21.67 -3.21 -15.57
N SER A 161 -22.82 -2.67 -15.15
CA SER A 161 -23.94 -2.50 -16.05
C SER A 161 -23.54 -1.60 -17.23
N PRO A 162 -24.02 -1.85 -18.46
CA PRO A 162 -23.60 -1.12 -19.66
C PRO A 162 -23.68 0.42 -19.52
N GLY A 163 -24.68 0.94 -18.80
CA GLY A 163 -24.84 2.39 -18.55
C GLY A 163 -23.88 3.00 -17.52
N ALA A 164 -23.20 2.19 -16.69
CA ALA A 164 -22.30 2.67 -15.64
C ALA A 164 -20.82 2.62 -16.03
N ILE A 165 -20.48 2.01 -17.18
CA ILE A 165 -19.09 1.79 -17.60
C ILE A 165 -18.35 3.12 -17.79
N THR A 166 -18.95 4.08 -18.50
CA THR A 166 -18.33 5.38 -18.78
C THR A 166 -17.99 6.14 -17.51
N ALA A 167 -18.95 6.26 -16.57
CA ALA A 167 -18.73 6.94 -15.30
C ALA A 167 -17.64 6.27 -14.44
N LYS A 168 -17.59 4.93 -14.43
CA LYS A 168 -16.55 4.19 -13.71
C LYS A 168 -15.16 4.38 -14.33
N LYS A 169 -15.05 4.34 -15.66
CA LYS A 169 -13.79 4.61 -16.37
C LYS A 169 -13.29 6.02 -16.08
N GLU A 170 -14.19 7.00 -16.06
CA GLU A 170 -13.83 8.39 -15.76
C GLU A 170 -13.32 8.55 -14.33
N ARG A 171 -13.99 7.94 -13.35
CA ARG A 171 -13.51 7.94 -11.95
C ARG A 171 -12.11 7.35 -11.82
N VAL A 172 -11.82 6.30 -12.58
CA VAL A 172 -10.50 5.65 -12.56
C VAL A 172 -9.43 6.52 -13.20
N ARG A 173 -9.73 7.13 -14.35
CA ARG A 173 -8.83 8.12 -14.97
C ARG A 173 -8.56 9.29 -14.04
N LEU A 174 -9.59 9.77 -13.34
CA LEU A 174 -9.44 10.83 -12.35
C LEU A 174 -8.50 10.41 -11.21
N CYS A 175 -8.62 9.19 -10.70
CA CYS A 175 -7.70 8.67 -9.68
C CYS A 175 -6.25 8.59 -10.17
N GLU A 176 -6.04 8.11 -11.40
CA GLU A 176 -4.71 7.99 -12.01
C GLU A 176 -4.08 9.37 -12.25
N SER A 177 -4.85 10.28 -12.83
CA SER A 177 -4.43 11.66 -13.07
C SER A 177 -4.10 12.39 -11.77
N MET A 178 -4.85 12.17 -10.69
CA MET A 178 -4.55 12.74 -9.37
C MET A 178 -3.18 12.32 -8.87
N VAL A 179 -2.78 11.06 -9.06
CA VAL A 179 -1.47 10.59 -8.62
C VAL A 179 -0.35 11.06 -9.54
N GLU A 180 -0.51 10.89 -10.85
CA GLU A 180 0.51 11.29 -11.84
C GLU A 180 0.81 12.79 -11.80
N SER A 181 -0.21 13.63 -11.57
CA SER A 181 -0.05 15.09 -11.60
C SER A 181 0.52 15.67 -10.30
N ASN A 182 0.42 14.94 -9.18
CA ASN A 182 0.78 15.48 -7.86
C ASN A 182 1.96 14.78 -7.18
N CYS A 183 2.29 13.55 -7.58
CA CYS A 183 3.32 12.73 -6.93
C CYS A 183 4.55 12.59 -7.82
N LEU A 184 5.73 12.90 -7.27
CA LEU A 184 7.00 12.87 -8.01
C LEU A 184 7.34 11.44 -8.50
N ASN A 185 7.16 10.47 -7.61
CA ASN A 185 7.33 9.05 -7.89
C ASN A 185 5.94 8.42 -7.98
N SER A 186 5.48 8.11 -9.19
CA SER A 186 4.15 7.53 -9.39
C SER A 186 4.13 6.44 -10.47
N VAL A 187 3.27 5.43 -10.27
CA VAL A 187 3.01 4.36 -11.24
C VAL A 187 1.53 3.99 -11.21
N CYS A 188 0.87 4.08 -12.36
CA CYS A 188 -0.50 3.58 -12.55
C CYS A 188 -0.46 2.16 -13.12
N VAL A 189 -1.06 1.20 -12.41
CA VAL A 189 -1.02 -0.23 -12.76
C VAL A 189 -2.42 -0.75 -13.04
N ARG A 190 -2.61 -1.30 -14.25
CA ARG A 190 -3.81 -2.07 -14.61
C ARG A 190 -3.60 -3.56 -14.34
N LEU A 191 -4.51 -4.18 -13.61
CA LEU A 191 -4.44 -5.59 -13.16
C LEU A 191 -5.70 -6.38 -13.56
N ASP A 192 -5.53 -7.67 -13.85
CA ASP A 192 -6.63 -8.59 -14.22
C ASP A 192 -7.26 -9.19 -12.96
N ALA A 193 -8.57 -9.11 -12.82
CA ALA A 193 -9.28 -9.54 -11.61
C ALA A 193 -9.04 -11.02 -11.24
N ASN A 194 -8.76 -11.89 -12.22
CA ASN A 194 -8.64 -13.34 -12.00
C ASN A 194 -7.20 -13.83 -11.83
N ARG A 195 -6.22 -12.92 -11.79
CA ARG A 195 -4.79 -13.26 -11.77
C ARG A 195 -4.09 -12.81 -10.50
N LEU A 196 -4.63 -13.19 -9.34
CA LEU A 196 -4.19 -12.72 -8.02
C LEU A 196 -2.67 -12.84 -7.79
N GLU A 197 -2.09 -14.01 -8.06
CA GLU A 197 -0.66 -14.26 -7.83
C GLU A 197 0.23 -13.44 -8.77
N GLU A 198 -0.08 -13.44 -10.07
CA GLU A 198 0.63 -12.63 -11.07
C GLU A 198 0.56 -11.14 -10.75
N ASN A 199 -0.61 -10.67 -10.31
CA ASN A 199 -0.81 -9.29 -9.88
C ASN A 199 0.05 -8.93 -8.66
N CYS A 200 0.16 -9.84 -7.69
CA CYS A 200 1.02 -9.64 -6.53
C CYS A 200 2.50 -9.57 -6.94
N GLU A 201 2.96 -10.47 -7.81
CA GLU A 201 4.34 -10.46 -8.32
C GLU A 201 4.62 -9.18 -9.11
N LYS A 202 3.71 -8.76 -9.98
CA LYS A 202 3.84 -7.51 -10.74
C LYS A 202 4.00 -6.28 -9.83
N LEU A 203 3.17 -6.18 -8.78
CA LEU A 203 3.29 -5.09 -7.80
C LEU A 203 4.58 -5.18 -6.99
N LYS A 204 5.00 -6.39 -6.61
CA LYS A 204 6.26 -6.61 -5.92
C LYS A 204 7.45 -6.17 -6.77
N THR A 205 7.50 -6.54 -8.04
CA THR A 205 8.60 -6.13 -8.95
C THR A 205 8.71 -4.62 -9.05
N ILE A 206 7.60 -3.89 -9.16
CA ILE A 206 7.61 -2.42 -9.17
C ILE A 206 8.27 -1.85 -7.90
N ILE A 207 7.99 -2.46 -6.75
CA ILE A 207 8.55 -2.04 -5.46
C ILE A 207 10.05 -2.38 -5.38
N ASP A 208 10.44 -3.59 -5.81
CA ASP A 208 11.84 -4.02 -5.84
C ASP A 208 12.69 -3.11 -6.77
N ASP A 209 12.15 -2.76 -7.94
CA ASP A 209 12.82 -1.88 -8.90
C ASP A 209 13.02 -0.47 -8.33
N TYR A 210 12.02 0.03 -7.60
CA TYR A 210 12.11 1.31 -6.91
C TYR A 210 13.16 1.27 -5.80
N GLU A 211 13.17 0.23 -4.97
CA GLU A 211 14.20 0.03 -3.93
C GLU A 211 15.62 0.02 -4.55
N ALA A 212 15.79 -0.72 -5.65
CA ALA A 212 17.06 -0.78 -6.36
C ALA A 212 17.46 0.58 -6.94
N SER A 213 16.50 1.42 -7.33
CA SER A 213 16.77 2.79 -7.80
C SER A 213 17.25 3.72 -6.68
N LEU A 214 16.68 3.60 -5.48
CA LEU A 214 17.11 4.37 -4.30
C LEU A 214 18.54 4.01 -3.89
N ALA A 215 18.89 2.72 -3.92
CA ALA A 215 20.23 2.25 -3.61
C ALA A 215 21.30 2.82 -4.56
N LYS A 216 20.94 3.06 -5.83
CA LYS A 216 21.85 3.68 -6.82
C LYS A 216 22.05 5.17 -6.60
N GLN A 217 21.05 5.88 -6.06
CA GLN A 217 21.15 7.32 -5.76
C GLN A 217 22.03 7.61 -4.54
N GLN A 218 22.28 6.61 -3.70
CA GLN A 218 23.12 6.73 -2.50
C GLN A 218 24.61 6.41 -2.75
N GLN A 219 24.97 5.95 -3.96
CA GLN A 219 26.35 5.66 -4.37
C GLN A 219 26.96 6.84 -5.12
#